data_AF-A0A934W4L7-F1
#
_entry.id   AF-A0A934W4L7-F1
#
_cell.length_a   1.000
_cell.length_b   1.000
_cell.length_c   1.000
_cell.angle_alpha   90.00
_cell.angle_beta   90.00
_cell.angle_gamma   90.00
#
_symmetry.space_group_name_H-M   'P 1'
#
loop_
_entity.id
_entity.type
_entity.pdbx_description
1 polymer ?
#
loop_
_entity_poly.entity_id
_entity_poly.type
_entity_poly.pdbx_seq_one_letter_code
_entity_poly.pdbx_strand_id
1 'polypeptide(L)'
;MMNAEKLFEGMTSIVEQAGYPLLTSYKQDLYVHDREYLRQNDAPGVKFMWIVRESGTYLCRLGVAPRVNAEVDYAIDIHDANRRQIYLLDRDAGTVKAIDDAAAKRRLNEFDYKVERTTVSRRGEPIAVADVRLTSWTQGKAPTGTVDYYTSQERFELETLYALRSLAVCMVIEATHSLFTTTEKVSIGGVNINEMIEAHQDYQRQVTPPPRSEAPQRTLELELV
;
A
#
# COMPACT_ATOMS: atom_id res chain seq x y z
N MET A 1 -2.32 -17.25 7.22
CA MET A 1 -2.79 -16.61 5.98
C MET A 1 -2.21 -15.21 5.95
N MET A 2 -1.63 -14.76 4.83
CA MET A 2 -1.16 -13.36 4.74
C MET A 2 -2.37 -12.43 4.86
N ASN A 3 -2.27 -11.38 5.67
CA ASN A 3 -3.39 -10.46 5.92
C ASN A 3 -3.81 -9.70 4.65
N ALA A 4 -2.90 -9.52 3.68
CA ALA A 4 -3.24 -9.03 2.35
C ALA A 4 -4.22 -9.94 1.58
N GLU A 5 -4.08 -11.26 1.63
CA GLU A 5 -5.01 -12.17 0.94
C GLU A 5 -6.39 -12.14 1.61
N LYS A 6 -6.44 -12.05 2.95
CA LYS A 6 -7.71 -11.90 3.67
C LYS A 6 -8.44 -10.61 3.28
N LEU A 7 -7.73 -9.50 3.11
CA LEU A 7 -8.31 -8.26 2.60
C LEU A 7 -8.82 -8.44 1.17
N PHE A 8 -8.03 -9.06 0.31
CA PHE A 8 -8.39 -9.31 -1.09
C PHE A 8 -9.64 -10.20 -1.22
N GLU A 9 -9.75 -11.25 -0.40
CA GLU A 9 -10.95 -12.08 -0.31
C GLU A 9 -12.17 -11.27 0.12
N GLY A 10 -12.01 -10.36 1.10
CA GLY A 10 -13.06 -9.44 1.53
C GLY A 10 -13.52 -8.50 0.41
N MET A 11 -12.59 -7.94 -0.38
CA MET A 11 -12.90 -7.10 -1.54
C MET A 11 -13.62 -7.88 -2.64
N THR A 12 -13.13 -9.08 -2.93
CA THR A 12 -13.70 -9.99 -3.93
C THR A 12 -15.13 -10.38 -3.56
N SER A 13 -15.35 -10.71 -2.28
CA SER A 13 -16.68 -11.07 -1.75
C SER A 13 -17.71 -9.94 -1.86
N ILE A 14 -17.28 -8.68 -1.98
CA ILE A 14 -18.16 -7.53 -2.19
C ILE A 14 -18.55 -7.42 -3.67
N VAL A 15 -17.57 -7.44 -4.57
CA VAL A 15 -17.85 -7.22 -6.00
C VAL A 15 -18.51 -8.42 -6.69
N GLU A 16 -18.37 -9.61 -6.12
CA GLU A 16 -18.98 -10.83 -6.65
C GLU A 16 -20.40 -11.07 -6.11
N GLN A 17 -20.92 -10.18 -5.27
CA GLN A 17 -22.31 -10.26 -4.82
C GLN A 17 -23.27 -10.23 -6.02
N ALA A 18 -24.29 -11.09 -5.98
CA ALA A 18 -25.28 -11.15 -7.05
C ALA A 18 -25.96 -9.79 -7.22
N GLY A 19 -25.91 -9.24 -8.44
CA GLY A 19 -26.47 -7.93 -8.75
C GLY A 19 -25.58 -6.74 -8.38
N TYR A 20 -24.30 -6.94 -8.04
CA TYR A 20 -23.38 -5.85 -7.79
C TYR A 20 -23.25 -4.94 -9.04
N PRO A 21 -23.54 -3.63 -8.91
CA PRO A 21 -23.75 -2.76 -10.08
C PRO A 21 -22.46 -2.10 -10.61
N LEU A 22 -21.32 -2.26 -9.91
CA LEU A 22 -20.05 -1.61 -10.24
C LEU A 22 -19.01 -2.63 -10.74
N LEU A 23 -17.84 -2.15 -11.17
CA LEU A 23 -16.74 -2.95 -11.69
C LEU A 23 -17.15 -3.85 -12.88
N THR A 24 -17.86 -3.27 -13.83
CA THR A 24 -18.36 -3.99 -15.01
C THR A 24 -17.35 -4.05 -16.14
N SER A 25 -16.42 -3.08 -16.20
CA SER A 25 -15.47 -2.92 -17.33
C SER A 25 -14.08 -3.49 -17.00
N TYR A 26 -13.25 -2.76 -16.24
CA TYR A 26 -11.86 -3.11 -15.97
C TYR A 26 -11.71 -3.97 -14.72
N LYS A 27 -12.22 -5.21 -14.77
CA LYS A 27 -12.10 -6.17 -13.65
C LYS A 27 -10.65 -6.46 -13.24
N GLN A 28 -9.71 -6.32 -14.19
CA GLN A 28 -8.27 -6.47 -13.93
C GLN A 28 -7.75 -5.55 -12.83
N ASP A 29 -8.39 -4.38 -12.64
CA ASP A 29 -8.01 -3.42 -11.61
C ASP A 29 -8.09 -4.08 -10.23
N LEU A 30 -9.14 -4.85 -9.95
CA LEU A 30 -9.22 -5.64 -8.72
C LEU A 30 -8.30 -6.86 -8.74
N TYR A 31 -8.49 -7.77 -9.71
CA TYR A 31 -7.92 -9.11 -9.63
C TYR A 31 -6.39 -9.17 -9.85
N VAL A 32 -5.83 -8.16 -10.51
CA VAL A 32 -4.40 -8.06 -10.81
C VAL A 32 -3.78 -6.91 -10.04
N HIS A 33 -4.24 -5.67 -10.27
CA HIS A 33 -3.54 -4.47 -9.80
C HIS A 33 -3.71 -4.24 -8.30
N ASP A 34 -4.95 -4.26 -7.78
CA ASP A 34 -5.22 -4.07 -6.36
C ASP A 34 -4.63 -5.21 -5.52
N ARG A 35 -4.75 -6.45 -6.00
CA ARG A 35 -4.16 -7.62 -5.33
C ARG A 35 -2.65 -7.49 -5.19
N GLU A 36 -1.97 -7.10 -6.26
CA GLU A 36 -0.52 -6.90 -6.24
C GLU A 36 -0.15 -5.71 -5.35
N TYR A 37 -0.91 -4.61 -5.41
CA TYR A 37 -0.68 -3.45 -4.55
C TYR A 37 -0.80 -3.78 -3.07
N LEU A 38 -1.80 -4.59 -2.67
CA LEU A 38 -1.95 -5.08 -1.29
C LEU A 38 -0.73 -5.88 -0.85
N ARG A 39 -0.21 -6.77 -1.71
CA ARG A 39 0.99 -7.58 -1.40
C ARG A 39 2.24 -6.73 -1.26
N GLN A 40 2.45 -5.80 -2.18
CA GLN A 40 3.62 -4.92 -2.20
C GLN A 40 3.65 -3.93 -1.03
N ASN A 41 2.54 -3.77 -0.31
CA ASN A 41 2.39 -2.85 0.81
C ASN A 41 1.86 -3.56 2.08
N ASP A 42 1.94 -4.89 2.17
CA ASP A 42 1.48 -5.66 3.33
C ASP A 42 2.43 -5.44 4.52
N ALA A 43 2.06 -4.54 5.43
CA ALA A 43 2.76 -4.33 6.68
C ALA A 43 1.77 -4.11 7.85
N PRO A 44 2.17 -4.47 9.08
CA PRO A 44 1.38 -4.16 10.27
C PRO A 44 1.06 -2.66 10.38
N GLY A 45 -0.15 -2.34 10.85
CA GLY A 45 -0.65 -0.98 11.04
C GLY A 45 -1.13 -0.27 9.77
N VAL A 46 -0.91 -0.84 8.58
CA VAL A 46 -1.30 -0.20 7.32
C VAL A 46 -2.82 -0.20 7.14
N LYS A 47 -3.33 0.92 6.62
CA LYS A 47 -4.72 1.06 6.17
C LYS A 47 -4.76 1.51 4.71
N PHE A 48 -5.78 1.08 4.00
CA PHE A 48 -5.98 1.45 2.60
C PHE A 48 -7.35 2.08 2.39
N MET A 49 -7.43 2.93 1.38
CA MET A 49 -8.69 3.40 0.82
C MET A 49 -8.89 2.71 -0.52
N TRP A 50 -10.04 2.08 -0.68
CA TRP A 50 -10.43 1.42 -1.92
C TRP A 50 -11.72 2.04 -2.45
N ILE A 51 -11.71 2.48 -3.69
CA ILE A 51 -12.88 3.02 -4.38
C ILE A 51 -13.22 2.10 -5.52
N VAL A 52 -14.44 1.58 -5.52
CA VAL A 52 -14.99 0.83 -6.65
C VAL A 52 -15.86 1.76 -7.46
N ARG A 53 -15.63 1.81 -8.76
CA ARG A 53 -16.44 2.55 -9.73
C ARG A 53 -17.04 1.58 -10.74
N GLU A 54 -17.93 2.07 -11.58
CA GLU A 54 -18.46 1.24 -12.69
C GLU A 54 -17.33 0.74 -13.61
N SER A 55 -16.39 1.62 -13.96
CA SER A 55 -15.34 1.28 -14.92
C SER A 55 -14.18 0.50 -14.31
N GLY A 56 -13.88 0.62 -13.02
CA GLY A 56 -12.63 0.10 -12.45
C GLY A 56 -12.51 0.40 -10.96
N THR A 57 -11.31 0.23 -10.40
CA THR A 57 -11.02 0.51 -8.99
C THR A 57 -9.86 1.49 -8.81
N TYR A 58 -9.80 2.12 -7.64
CA TYR A 58 -8.61 2.82 -7.15
C TYR A 58 -8.29 2.33 -5.75
N LEU A 59 -7.01 2.08 -5.49
CA LEU A 59 -6.51 1.64 -4.19
C LEU A 59 -5.29 2.47 -3.82
N CYS A 60 -5.30 3.07 -2.63
CA CYS A 60 -4.12 3.73 -2.09
C CYS A 60 -3.91 3.41 -0.62
N ARG A 61 -2.65 3.45 -0.19
CA ARG A 61 -2.29 3.40 1.22
C ARG A 61 -2.50 4.76 1.88
N LEU A 62 -3.18 4.76 3.02
CA LEU A 62 -3.43 5.95 3.82
C LEU A 62 -2.21 6.31 4.70
N GLY A 63 -2.14 7.57 5.14
CA GLY A 63 -1.14 8.02 6.12
C GLY A 63 0.21 8.45 5.54
N VAL A 64 0.49 8.27 4.24
CA VAL A 64 1.84 8.49 3.68
C VAL A 64 2.06 9.93 3.21
N ALA A 65 1.41 10.35 2.12
CA ALA A 65 1.54 11.72 1.60
C ALA A 65 0.34 12.08 0.73
N PRO A 66 0.01 13.38 0.59
CA PRO A 66 -1.10 13.84 -0.25
C PRO A 66 -1.02 13.30 -1.68
N ARG A 67 0.20 13.27 -2.26
CA ARG A 67 0.42 12.77 -3.62
C ARG A 67 0.08 11.29 -3.79
N VAL A 68 0.38 10.46 -2.80
CA VAL A 68 0.06 9.01 -2.80
C VAL A 68 -1.46 8.80 -2.83
N ASN A 69 -2.20 9.75 -2.26
CA ASN A 69 -3.65 9.70 -2.14
C ASN A 69 -4.40 10.43 -3.27
N ALA A 70 -3.69 11.12 -4.16
CA ALA A 70 -4.28 12.11 -5.07
C ALA A 70 -5.33 11.51 -6.03
N GLU A 71 -5.10 10.31 -6.57
CA GLU A 71 -6.04 9.67 -7.49
C GLU A 71 -7.35 9.27 -6.80
N VAL A 72 -7.24 8.74 -5.57
CA VAL A 72 -8.39 8.40 -4.73
C VAL A 72 -9.13 9.66 -4.30
N ASP A 73 -8.41 10.71 -3.90
CA ASP A 73 -8.99 12.00 -3.53
C ASP A 73 -9.80 12.61 -4.69
N TYR A 74 -9.24 12.58 -5.90
CA TYR A 74 -9.93 13.01 -7.12
C TYR A 74 -11.14 12.12 -7.45
N ALA A 75 -11.03 10.80 -7.29
CA ALA A 75 -12.13 9.88 -7.55
C ALA A 75 -13.35 10.11 -6.64
N ILE A 76 -13.13 10.66 -5.43
CA ILE A 76 -14.21 11.11 -4.54
C ILE A 76 -14.86 12.41 -5.06
N ASP A 77 -14.08 13.32 -5.64
CA ASP A 77 -14.61 14.62 -6.10
C ASP A 77 -15.35 14.55 -7.43
N ILE A 78 -15.17 13.49 -8.24
CA ILE A 78 -15.95 13.30 -9.46
C ILE A 78 -17.46 13.26 -9.10
N HIS A 79 -18.25 14.10 -9.78
CA HIS A 79 -19.67 14.39 -9.52
C HIS A 79 -20.67 13.24 -9.75
N ASP A 80 -20.24 11.99 -9.57
CA ASP A 80 -21.09 10.80 -9.71
C ASP A 80 -20.98 9.88 -8.50
N ALA A 81 -21.34 10.42 -7.33
CA ALA A 81 -21.34 9.69 -6.06
C ALA A 81 -22.19 8.40 -6.12
N ASN A 82 -23.22 8.37 -6.96
CA ASN A 82 -24.08 7.21 -7.16
C ASN A 82 -23.42 6.09 -7.99
N ARG A 83 -22.27 6.34 -8.61
CA ARG A 83 -21.52 5.36 -9.42
C ARG A 83 -20.17 4.99 -8.81
N ARG A 84 -20.04 5.16 -7.50
CA ARG A 84 -18.91 4.64 -6.74
C ARG A 84 -19.32 4.14 -5.36
N GLN A 85 -18.48 3.29 -4.80
CA GLN A 85 -18.53 2.91 -3.39
C GLN A 85 -17.13 3.03 -2.81
N ILE A 86 -17.03 3.54 -1.58
CA ILE A 86 -15.76 3.81 -0.90
C ILE A 86 -15.64 2.89 0.30
N TYR A 87 -14.48 2.27 0.44
CA TYR A 87 -14.19 1.30 1.48
C TYR A 87 -12.88 1.64 2.20
N LEU A 88 -12.93 1.57 3.52
CA LEU A 88 -11.76 1.55 4.38
C LEU A 88 -11.32 0.10 4.61
N LEU A 89 -10.07 -0.20 4.27
CA LEU A 89 -9.45 -1.49 4.48
C LEU A 89 -8.51 -1.38 5.67
N ASP A 90 -8.72 -2.21 6.67
CA ASP A 90 -7.85 -2.32 7.85
C ASP A 90 -7.11 -3.65 7.79
N ARG A 91 -5.79 -3.59 7.54
CA ARG A 91 -4.96 -4.77 7.33
C ARG A 91 -4.90 -5.67 8.55
N ASP A 92 -4.77 -5.10 9.75
CA ASP A 92 -4.59 -5.91 10.96
C ASP A 92 -5.91 -6.54 11.41
N ALA A 93 -7.03 -5.83 11.26
CA ALA A 93 -8.34 -6.43 11.47
C ALA A 93 -8.74 -7.40 10.32
N GLY A 94 -8.16 -7.22 9.14
CA GLY A 94 -8.55 -7.90 7.91
C GLY A 94 -10.00 -7.59 7.54
N THR A 95 -10.41 -6.32 7.65
CA THR A 95 -11.78 -5.88 7.40
C THR A 95 -11.86 -4.90 6.25
N VAL A 96 -12.92 -5.02 5.45
CA VAL A 96 -13.31 -4.08 4.39
C VAL A 96 -14.64 -3.44 4.82
N LYS A 97 -14.66 -2.12 5.05
CA LYS A 97 -15.83 -1.42 5.58
C LYS A 97 -16.23 -0.25 4.70
N ALA A 98 -17.49 -0.21 4.27
CA ALA A 98 -18.03 0.93 3.53
C ALA A 98 -17.99 2.20 4.40
N ILE A 99 -17.63 3.32 3.79
CA ILE A 99 -17.61 4.64 4.43
C ILE A 99 -18.21 5.70 3.49
N ASP A 100 -18.63 6.83 4.05
CA ASP A 100 -19.12 7.97 3.27
C ASP A 100 -17.97 8.89 2.80
N ASP A 101 -18.30 9.79 1.87
CA ASP A 101 -17.35 10.77 1.32
C ASP A 101 -16.68 11.63 2.40
N ALA A 102 -17.45 12.07 3.41
CA ALA A 102 -16.95 12.93 4.47
C ALA A 102 -15.90 12.21 5.34
N ALA A 103 -16.15 10.95 5.68
CA ALA A 103 -15.21 10.09 6.37
C ALA A 103 -13.99 9.81 5.50
N ALA A 104 -14.18 9.52 4.22
CA ALA A 104 -13.10 9.29 3.28
C ALA A 104 -12.15 10.49 3.18
N LYS A 105 -12.70 11.70 2.95
CA LYS A 105 -11.93 12.95 2.89
C LYS A 105 -11.21 13.25 4.21
N ARG A 106 -11.84 13.01 5.37
CA ARG A 106 -11.13 13.15 6.66
C ARG A 106 -9.91 12.24 6.73
N ARG A 107 -10.06 10.95 6.39
CA ARG A 107 -8.97 9.97 6.42
C ARG A 107 -7.86 10.28 5.41
N LEU A 108 -8.19 10.81 4.23
CA LEU A 108 -7.19 11.17 3.23
C LEU A 108 -6.31 12.35 3.65
N ASN A 109 -6.76 13.16 4.61
CA ASN A 109 -6.01 14.28 5.19
C ASN A 109 -5.24 13.92 6.46
N GLU A 110 -5.34 12.67 6.93
CA GLU A 110 -4.56 12.17 8.07
C GLU A 110 -3.24 11.58 7.55
N PHE A 111 -2.13 12.26 7.83
CA PHE A 111 -0.79 11.82 7.44
C PHE A 111 0.08 11.54 8.67
N ASP A 112 0.66 10.34 8.69
CA ASP A 112 1.71 9.98 9.65
C ASP A 112 3.06 10.55 9.24
N TYR A 113 3.28 10.83 7.95
CA TYR A 113 4.54 11.35 7.43
C TYR A 113 4.42 12.77 6.91
N LYS A 114 5.52 13.52 7.02
CA LYS A 114 5.66 14.86 6.46
C LYS A 114 7.04 15.01 5.84
N VAL A 115 7.09 15.63 4.67
CA VAL A 115 8.34 16.02 4.02
C VAL A 115 8.43 17.54 4.06
N GLU A 116 9.49 18.05 4.69
CA GLU A 116 9.82 19.47 4.69
C GLU A 116 11.21 19.67 4.09
N ARG A 117 11.27 20.31 2.92
CA ARG A 117 12.48 20.38 2.08
C ARG A 117 12.98 18.97 1.73
N THR A 118 13.96 18.48 2.49
CA THR A 118 14.55 17.15 2.33
C THR A 118 14.36 16.28 3.57
N THR A 119 13.84 16.83 4.67
CA THR A 119 13.66 16.07 5.92
C THR A 119 12.31 15.34 5.89
N VAL A 120 12.36 14.03 6.08
CA VAL A 120 11.20 13.19 6.33
C VAL A 120 11.00 13.04 7.82
N SER A 121 9.82 13.40 8.30
CA SER A 121 9.39 13.21 9.68
C SER A 121 8.21 12.25 9.73
N ARG A 122 8.12 11.46 10.81
CA ARG A 122 6.98 10.60 11.13
C ARG A 122 6.39 11.05 12.46
N ARG A 123 5.11 11.44 12.46
CA ARG A 123 4.38 11.94 13.65
C ARG A 123 5.12 13.07 14.39
N GLY A 124 5.77 13.94 13.63
CA GLY A 124 6.53 15.08 14.16
C GLY A 124 8.02 14.79 14.43
N GLU A 125 8.44 13.53 14.47
CA GLU A 125 9.83 13.15 14.73
C GLU A 125 10.61 12.99 13.41
N PRO A 126 11.76 13.67 13.23
CA PRO A 126 12.61 13.48 12.05
C PRO A 126 13.18 12.06 12.02
N ILE A 127 12.99 11.35 10.90
CA ILE A 127 13.47 9.96 10.73
C ILE A 127 14.52 9.82 9.63
N ALA A 128 14.58 10.73 8.67
CA ALA A 128 15.57 10.71 7.60
C ALA A 128 15.70 12.07 6.89
N VAL A 129 16.82 12.27 6.21
CA VAL A 129 17.03 13.34 5.24
C VAL A 129 17.27 12.72 3.87
N ALA A 130 16.51 13.14 2.86
CA ALA A 130 16.62 12.65 1.50
C ALA A 130 17.59 13.48 0.66
N ASP A 131 18.45 12.81 -0.09
CA ASP A 131 19.16 13.37 -1.24
C ASP A 131 18.55 12.80 -2.52
N VAL A 132 18.10 13.67 -3.41
CA VAL A 132 17.44 13.29 -4.67
C VAL A 132 18.36 13.66 -5.82
N ARG A 133 18.75 12.66 -6.60
CA ARG A 133 19.67 12.81 -7.73
C ARG A 133 18.98 12.38 -9.01
N LEU A 134 19.09 13.21 -10.04
CA LEU A 134 18.48 12.96 -11.34
C LEU A 134 19.58 12.64 -12.36
N THR A 135 19.33 11.64 -13.20
CA THR A 135 20.17 11.40 -14.37
C THR A 135 19.85 12.43 -15.46
N SER A 136 20.86 12.82 -16.24
CA SER A 136 20.66 13.71 -17.39
C SER A 136 19.94 12.99 -18.52
N TRP A 137 19.21 13.77 -19.33
CA TRP A 137 18.75 13.31 -20.64
C TRP A 137 19.94 12.83 -21.48
N THR A 138 19.92 11.56 -21.89
CA THR A 138 20.98 10.97 -22.72
C THR A 138 20.37 10.18 -23.86
N GLN A 139 20.71 10.55 -25.11
CA GLN A 139 20.37 9.81 -26.35
C GLN A 139 18.95 9.19 -26.37
N GLY A 140 17.92 9.98 -26.10
CA GLY A 140 16.52 9.52 -26.16
C GLY A 140 16.03 8.75 -24.92
N LYS A 141 16.83 8.61 -23.87
CA LYS A 141 16.39 8.09 -22.56
C LYS A 141 15.89 9.24 -21.69
N ALA A 142 14.68 9.08 -21.17
CA ALA A 142 14.12 9.96 -20.17
C ALA A 142 14.96 9.93 -18.88
N PRO A 143 15.01 11.04 -18.13
CA PRO A 143 15.71 11.09 -16.85
C PRO A 143 15.06 10.11 -15.87
N THR A 144 15.89 9.57 -14.99
CA THR A 144 15.51 8.72 -13.86
C THR A 144 15.95 9.39 -12.56
N GLY A 145 15.23 9.13 -11.48
CA GLY A 145 15.55 9.61 -10.15
C GLY A 145 16.15 8.51 -9.27
N THR A 146 17.15 8.87 -8.47
CA THR A 146 17.66 8.09 -7.35
C THR A 146 17.44 8.87 -6.06
N VAL A 147 17.03 8.19 -5.00
CA VAL A 147 16.84 8.79 -3.66
C VAL A 147 17.67 8.04 -2.63
N ASP A 148 18.53 8.75 -1.92
CA ASP A 148 19.30 8.24 -0.80
C ASP A 148 18.85 8.91 0.50
N TYR A 149 18.40 8.11 1.46
CA TYR A 149 18.02 8.56 2.79
C TYR A 149 19.21 8.43 3.76
N TYR A 150 19.55 9.54 4.41
CA TYR A 150 20.51 9.63 5.49
C TYR A 150 19.78 9.70 6.83
N THR A 151 20.21 8.88 7.79
CA THR A 151 19.55 8.76 9.08
C THR A 151 20.50 8.21 10.13
N SER A 152 20.27 8.56 11.40
CA SER A 152 20.91 7.92 12.55
C SER A 152 20.11 6.72 13.08
N GLN A 153 18.93 6.45 12.52
CA GLN A 153 18.07 5.36 12.93
C GLN A 153 18.63 4.02 12.45
N GLU A 154 18.87 3.10 13.38
CA GLU A 154 19.48 1.80 13.08
C GLU A 154 18.52 0.82 12.39
N ARG A 155 17.22 0.93 12.69
CA ARG A 155 16.19 0.00 12.21
C ARG A 155 14.90 0.72 11.87
N PHE A 156 14.26 0.29 10.80
CA PHE A 156 12.96 0.80 10.37
C PHE A 156 11.92 -0.32 10.44
N GLU A 157 10.70 0.04 10.84
CA GLU A 157 9.56 -0.85 10.70
C GLU A 157 9.24 -1.05 9.21
N LEU A 158 8.74 -2.24 8.84
CA LEU A 158 8.41 -2.57 7.44
C LEU A 158 7.44 -1.57 6.81
N GLU A 159 6.44 -1.13 7.59
CA GLU A 159 5.48 -0.10 7.20
C GLU A 159 6.18 1.22 6.82
N THR A 160 7.22 1.58 7.56
CA THR A 160 8.02 2.79 7.31
C THR A 160 8.92 2.64 6.09
N LEU A 161 9.50 1.46 5.85
CA LEU A 161 10.26 1.19 4.62
C LEU A 161 9.37 1.38 3.38
N TYR A 162 8.16 0.85 3.39
CA TYR A 162 7.19 1.08 2.31
C TYR A 162 6.81 2.55 2.17
N ALA A 163 6.63 3.29 3.27
CA ALA A 163 6.32 4.72 3.22
C ALA A 163 7.47 5.52 2.59
N LEU A 164 8.71 5.28 3.01
CA LEU A 164 9.91 5.92 2.45
C LEU A 164 10.09 5.62 0.96
N ARG A 165 9.76 4.40 0.52
CA ARG A 165 9.74 4.05 -0.91
C ARG A 165 8.72 4.89 -1.69
N SER A 166 7.50 5.03 -1.17
CA SER A 166 6.46 5.86 -1.81
C SER A 166 6.80 7.36 -1.79
N LEU A 167 7.39 7.85 -0.70
CA LEU A 167 7.85 9.24 -0.59
C LEU A 167 9.00 9.53 -1.58
N ALA A 168 9.89 8.57 -1.81
CA ALA A 168 10.97 8.72 -2.79
C ALA A 168 10.41 8.98 -4.20
N VAL A 169 9.37 8.23 -4.59
CA VAL A 169 8.67 8.45 -5.86
C VAL A 169 8.06 9.85 -5.91
N CYS A 170 7.41 10.30 -4.83
CA CYS A 170 6.85 11.65 -4.76
C CYS A 170 7.92 12.73 -4.92
N MET A 171 9.07 12.58 -4.23
CA MET A 171 10.18 13.52 -4.32
C MET A 171 10.79 13.59 -5.73
N VAL A 172 10.93 12.45 -6.41
CA VAL A 172 11.40 12.42 -7.80
C VAL A 172 10.43 13.14 -8.73
N ILE A 173 9.13 12.89 -8.59
CA ILE A 173 8.08 13.57 -9.35
C ILE A 173 8.13 15.09 -9.10
N GLU A 174 8.31 15.52 -7.86
CA GLU A 174 8.41 16.93 -7.50
C GLU A 174 9.67 17.56 -8.09
N ALA A 175 10.82 16.87 -8.04
CA ALA A 175 12.08 17.34 -8.58
C ALA A 175 12.09 17.45 -10.11
N THR A 176 11.34 16.59 -10.81
CA THR A 176 11.28 16.60 -12.29
C THR A 176 10.04 17.27 -12.85
N HIS A 177 9.05 17.57 -12.01
CA HIS A 177 7.70 17.97 -12.41
C HIS A 177 7.03 16.98 -13.39
N SER A 178 7.35 15.69 -13.30
CA SER A 178 6.84 14.67 -14.23
C SER A 178 6.42 13.39 -13.51
N LEU A 179 5.20 12.93 -13.82
CA LEU A 179 4.70 11.60 -13.42
C LEU A 179 5.40 10.45 -14.14
N PHE A 180 6.08 10.73 -15.25
CA PHE A 180 6.70 9.72 -16.10
C PHE A 180 8.18 9.50 -15.79
N THR A 181 8.74 10.23 -14.82
CA THR A 181 10.11 9.98 -14.35
C THR A 181 10.12 8.78 -13.44
N THR A 182 10.81 7.72 -13.86
CA THR A 182 11.01 6.52 -13.06
C THR A 182 11.94 6.80 -11.87
N THR A 183 11.56 6.31 -10.69
CA THR A 183 12.49 6.20 -9.56
C THR A 183 13.23 4.88 -9.67
N GLU A 184 14.50 4.95 -10.06
CA GLU A 184 15.32 3.78 -10.39
C GLU A 184 15.89 3.09 -9.14
N LYS A 185 16.35 3.89 -8.17
CA LYS A 185 16.94 3.38 -6.94
C LYS A 185 16.50 4.19 -5.73
N VAL A 186 16.19 3.48 -4.66
CA VAL A 186 15.92 4.04 -3.35
C VAL A 186 16.78 3.32 -2.32
N SER A 187 17.53 4.08 -1.54
CA SER A 187 18.47 3.54 -0.57
C SER A 187 18.38 4.24 0.78
N ILE A 188 18.72 3.52 1.86
CA ILE A 188 18.84 4.06 3.22
C ILE A 188 20.24 3.71 3.72
N GLY A 189 21.06 4.70 4.06
CA GLY A 189 22.44 4.46 4.49
C GLY A 189 23.29 3.68 3.48
N GLY A 190 22.97 3.79 2.18
CA GLY A 190 23.64 3.07 1.08
C GLY A 190 23.09 1.68 0.77
N VAL A 191 22.18 1.12 1.58
CA VAL A 191 21.54 -0.19 1.35
C VAL A 191 20.27 0.00 0.52
N ASN A 192 19.96 -0.90 -0.42
CA ASN A 192 18.73 -0.79 -1.21
C ASN A 192 17.49 -1.04 -0.34
N ILE A 193 16.47 -0.18 -0.45
CA ILE A 193 15.28 -0.30 0.39
C ILE A 193 14.49 -1.61 0.15
N ASN A 194 14.53 -2.15 -1.07
CA ASN A 194 13.87 -3.41 -1.39
C ASN A 194 14.59 -4.60 -0.74
N GLU A 195 15.93 -4.58 -0.68
CA GLU A 195 16.71 -5.59 0.07
C GLU A 195 16.34 -5.56 1.57
N MET A 196 16.15 -4.36 2.14
CA MET A 196 15.71 -4.22 3.53
C MET A 196 14.29 -4.76 3.75
N ILE A 197 13.38 -4.55 2.79
CA ILE A 197 12.01 -5.08 2.81
C ILE A 197 12.02 -6.62 2.75
N GLU A 198 12.78 -7.20 1.83
CA GLU A 198 12.92 -8.64 1.67
C GLU A 198 13.46 -9.29 2.95
N ALA A 199 14.51 -8.70 3.55
CA ALA A 199 15.07 -9.18 4.81
C ALA A 199 14.04 -9.20 5.96
N HIS A 200 13.16 -8.19 6.02
CA HIS A 200 12.06 -8.17 6.99
C HIS A 200 11.05 -9.31 6.78
N GLN A 201 10.68 -9.58 5.52
CA GLN A 201 9.74 -10.63 5.17
C GLN A 201 10.31 -12.03 5.49
N ASP A 202 11.58 -12.26 5.21
CA ASP A 202 12.25 -13.53 5.51
C ASP A 202 12.40 -13.76 7.01
N TYR A 203 12.73 -12.71 7.78
CA TYR A 203 12.74 -12.79 9.23
C TYR A 203 11.36 -13.19 9.78
N GLN A 204 10.27 -12.57 9.30
CA GLN A 204 8.91 -12.92 9.73
C GLN A 204 8.52 -14.37 9.39
N ARG A 205 8.96 -14.90 8.24
CA ARG A 205 8.73 -16.31 7.86
C ARG A 205 9.44 -17.29 8.77
N GLN A 206 10.67 -16.97 9.21
CA GLN A 206 11.45 -17.84 10.09
C GLN A 206 10.93 -17.87 11.53
N VAL A 207 10.39 -16.75 12.02
CA VAL A 207 9.93 -16.60 13.41
C VAL A 207 8.50 -17.11 13.61
N THR A 208 7.70 -17.25 12.55
CA THR A 208 6.33 -17.80 12.63
C THR A 208 6.40 -19.34 12.58
N PRO A 209 6.09 -20.06 13.68
CA PRO A 209 6.10 -21.53 13.65
C PRO A 209 5.04 -22.03 12.66
N PRO A 210 5.29 -23.16 11.96
CA PRO A 210 4.30 -23.73 11.07
C PRO A 210 3.00 -24.03 11.86
N PRO A 211 1.82 -23.91 11.22
CA PRO A 211 0.57 -24.31 11.86
C PRO A 211 0.73 -25.76 12.33
N ARG A 212 0.43 -26.02 13.62
CA ARG A 212 0.40 -27.39 14.15
C ARG A 212 -0.51 -28.20 13.24
N SER A 213 0.02 -29.25 12.61
CA SER A 213 -0.81 -30.19 11.87
C SER A 213 -1.85 -30.71 12.85
N GLU A 214 -3.14 -30.51 12.56
CA GLU A 214 -4.20 -31.16 13.32
C GLU A 214 -3.93 -32.66 13.31
N ALA A 215 -3.73 -33.22 14.51
CA ALA A 215 -3.53 -34.64 14.67
C ALA A 215 -4.77 -35.36 14.08
N PRO A 216 -4.59 -36.49 13.37
CA PRO A 216 -5.71 -37.20 12.77
C PRO A 216 -6.71 -37.56 13.88
N GLN A 217 -7.94 -37.04 13.75
CA GLN A 217 -9.05 -37.40 14.62
C GLN A 217 -9.23 -38.92 14.55
N ARG A 218 -8.94 -39.60 15.66
CA ARG A 218 -9.30 -41.00 15.84
C ARG A 218 -10.82 -41.09 15.87
N THR A 219 -11.41 -41.59 14.78
CA THR A 219 -12.79 -42.06 14.76
C THR A 219 -12.92 -43.19 15.78
N LEU A 220 -13.60 -42.93 16.89
CA LEU A 220 -14.09 -43.98 17.79
C LEU A 220 -15.38 -44.52 17.19
N GLU A 221 -15.29 -45.65 16.50
CA GLU A 221 -16.47 -46.46 16.19
C GLU A 221 -17.02 -47.03 17.50
N LEU A 222 -18.23 -46.60 17.86
CA LEU A 222 -19.03 -47.19 18.91
C LEU A 222 -19.68 -48.46 18.35
N GLU A 223 -19.17 -49.63 18.74
CA GLU A 223 -19.90 -50.88 18.63
C GLU A 223 -21.11 -50.83 19.58
N LEU A 224 -22.31 -50.85 19.00
CA LEU A 224 -23.58 -51.04 19.70
C LEU A 224 -23.79 -52.54 19.97
N VAL A 225 -24.03 -52.88 21.23
CA VAL A 225 -24.57 -54.16 21.71
C VAL A 225 -26.08 -54.22 21.44
#